data_AF-A0A7V6LG99-F1
#
_entry.id   AF-A0A7V6LG99-F1
#
_cell.length_a   1.000
_cell.length_b   1.000
_cell.length_c   1.000
_cell.angle_alpha   90.00
_cell.angle_beta   90.00
_cell.angle_gamma   90.00
#
_symmetry.space_group_name_H-M   'P 1'
#
loop_
_entity.id
_entity.type
_entity.pdbx_description
1 polymer ?
#
loop_
_entity_poly.entity_id
_entity_poly.type
_entity_poly.pdbx_seq_one_letter_code
_entity_poly.pdbx_strand_id
1 'polypeptide(L)'
;MKRSISILWLALLVGLVVLAAWQSRRLAEVRRERLPESYTGATSDVPPAITFVMVGLGGFRGVVSEVLWFRANRLQEAGRYFELVQLADWLTMLDPHASEAWVYNAWNLAYNVSVMMGRPEDRLRWVLNGIALLRDEGLRFNPRDARLYRELAWFYQNKVGDVLDSAHLTYKTALARQLAPCVNTNGTVHVTPENRERLSALRLDADRMVALEQRFGPLDWRLANSHAIYWAAQGLEFATGHERLMSRRAVYQPLILSVANGRLAGDIEAQQWKTAPNLDLALPTAEFLMDTYRNHPSATMKMVTRRFLSHAIYDLHRNRREDEARQLFAHLVALPSESKRQPSFEDVIKKVEQRYE
;
A
#
# COMPACT_ATOMS: atom_id res chain seq x y z
N MET A 1 24.91 13.02 59.20
CA MET A 1 25.25 12.06 58.12
C MET A 1 24.11 11.80 57.13
N LYS A 2 22.92 11.29 57.53
CA LYS A 2 21.82 10.99 56.58
C LYS A 2 21.38 12.18 55.71
N ARG A 3 21.23 13.38 56.30
CA ARG A 3 20.86 14.61 55.56
C ARG A 3 21.92 15.05 54.53
N SER A 4 23.21 14.97 54.84
CA SER A 4 24.28 15.32 53.89
C SER A 4 24.35 14.36 52.70
N ILE A 5 24.08 13.07 52.93
CA ILE A 5 24.00 12.06 51.87
C ILE A 5 22.79 12.35 50.97
N SER A 6 21.63 12.68 51.53
CA SER A 6 20.45 13.07 50.74
C SER A 6 20.67 14.34 49.90
N ILE A 7 21.37 15.34 50.44
CA ILE A 7 21.71 16.57 49.69
C ILE A 7 22.69 16.25 48.54
N LEU A 8 23.66 15.36 48.77
CA LEU A 8 24.61 14.93 47.74
C LEU A 8 23.91 14.19 46.59
N TRP A 9 22.98 13.28 46.91
CA TRP A 9 22.17 12.59 45.90
C TRP A 9 21.25 13.53 45.13
N LEU A 10 20.68 14.53 45.81
CA LEU A 10 19.86 15.56 45.16
C LEU A 10 20.70 16.41 44.20
N ALA A 11 21.90 16.84 44.62
CA ALA A 11 22.82 17.60 43.78
C ALA A 11 23.29 16.78 42.56
N LEU A 12 23.57 15.48 42.77
CA LEU A 12 23.93 14.57 41.68
C LEU A 12 22.76 14.40 40.70
N LEU A 13 21.53 14.20 41.19
CA LEU A 13 20.34 14.09 40.35
C LEU A 13 20.12 15.36 39.52
N VAL A 14 20.20 16.54 40.15
CA VAL A 14 20.09 17.82 39.45
C VAL A 14 21.18 17.96 38.40
N GLY A 15 22.43 17.61 38.73
CA GLY A 15 23.55 17.62 37.78
C GLY A 15 23.30 16.70 36.58
N LEU A 16 22.82 15.48 36.82
CA LEU A 16 22.46 14.52 35.75
C LEU A 16 21.31 15.04 34.87
N VAL A 17 20.29 15.66 35.45
CA VAL A 17 19.17 16.27 34.71
C VAL A 17 19.65 17.41 33.82
N VAL A 18 20.51 18.29 34.35
CA VAL A 18 21.09 19.40 33.57
C VAL A 18 21.96 18.88 32.42
N LEU A 19 22.82 17.90 32.69
CA LEU A 19 23.66 17.26 31.66
C LEU A 19 22.82 16.57 30.59
N ALA A 20 21.77 15.85 30.98
CA ALA A 20 20.84 15.20 30.04
C ALA A 20 20.08 16.23 29.19
N ALA A 21 19.63 17.35 29.80
CA ALA A 21 18.98 18.43 29.08
C ALA A 21 19.93 19.09 28.06
N TRP A 22 21.18 19.35 28.46
CA TRP A 22 22.21 19.89 27.58
C TRP A 22 22.55 18.94 26.43
N GLN A 23 22.77 17.65 26.71
CA GLN A 23 23.01 16.63 25.69
C GLN A 23 21.83 16.51 24.72
N SER A 24 20.60 16.53 25.24
CA SER A 24 19.37 16.47 24.43
C SER A 24 19.25 17.66 23.48
N ARG A 25 19.52 18.88 23.96
CA ARG A 25 19.54 20.09 23.11
C ARG A 25 20.59 19.99 22.00
N ARG A 26 21.82 19.60 22.34
CA ARG A 26 22.90 19.40 21.37
C ARG A 26 22.56 18.33 20.33
N LEU A 27 21.98 17.21 20.75
CA LEU A 27 21.50 16.17 19.84
C LEU A 27 20.34 16.64 18.95
N ALA A 28 19.46 17.51 19.46
CA ALA A 28 18.38 18.11 18.67
C ALA A 28 18.91 19.11 17.63
N GLU A 29 19.95 19.88 17.95
CA GLU A 29 20.65 20.77 17.00
C GLU A 29 21.35 19.96 15.91
N VAL A 30 22.15 18.95 16.28
CA VAL A 30 22.82 18.06 15.33
C VAL A 30 21.82 17.31 14.45
N ARG A 31 20.68 16.89 15.00
CA ARG A 31 19.59 16.30 14.22
C ARG A 31 19.00 17.31 13.24
N ARG A 32 18.74 18.55 13.64
CA ARG A 32 18.24 19.59 12.73
C ARG A 32 19.22 19.89 11.59
N GLU A 33 20.52 19.83 11.83
CA GLU A 33 21.55 20.06 10.81
C GLU A 33 21.82 18.87 9.88
N ARG A 34 21.59 17.63 10.36
CA ARG A 34 21.99 16.40 9.65
C ARG A 34 20.84 15.50 9.21
N LEU A 35 19.61 15.76 9.66
CA LEU A 35 18.46 15.00 9.19
C LEU A 35 18.22 15.38 7.72
N PRO A 36 18.22 14.41 6.79
CA PRO A 36 17.78 14.68 5.43
C PRO A 36 16.34 15.20 5.48
N GLU A 37 15.98 16.12 4.56
CA GLU A 37 14.64 16.70 4.43
C GLU A 37 13.51 15.66 4.44
N SER A 38 13.83 14.38 4.22
CA SER A 38 12.95 13.21 4.37
C SER A 38 12.23 13.11 5.70
N TYR A 39 12.80 13.67 6.77
CA TYR A 39 12.19 13.71 8.11
C TYR A 39 11.51 15.06 8.42
N THR A 40 11.62 16.05 7.53
CA THR A 40 11.02 17.39 7.70
C THR A 40 9.59 17.49 7.17
N GLY A 41 9.00 16.36 6.76
CA GLY A 41 7.69 16.30 6.07
C GLY A 41 6.46 16.64 6.92
N ALA A 42 6.59 16.88 8.22
CA ALA A 42 5.49 17.27 9.09
C ALA A 42 5.63 18.74 9.53
N THR A 43 5.37 19.68 8.63
CA THR A 43 5.04 21.08 8.97
C THR A 43 3.55 21.29 9.18
N SER A 44 2.74 20.23 9.21
CA SER A 44 1.31 20.31 9.50
C SER A 44 1.05 20.21 11.00
N ASP A 45 0.13 21.04 11.48
CA ASP A 45 -0.41 21.13 12.85
C ASP A 45 -0.42 19.77 13.57
N VAL A 46 0.62 19.49 14.37
CA VAL A 46 0.66 18.29 15.20
C VAL A 46 -0.46 18.44 16.22
N PRO A 47 -1.43 17.51 16.30
CA PRO A 47 -2.57 17.67 17.20
C PRO A 47 -2.10 17.91 18.64
N PRO A 48 -2.74 18.84 19.40
CA PRO A 48 -2.29 19.20 20.74
C PRO A 48 -2.12 18.01 21.69
N ALA A 49 -2.93 16.97 21.53
CA ALA A 49 -2.81 15.72 22.29
C ALA A 49 -1.46 15.01 22.06
N ILE A 50 -0.98 14.94 20.81
CA ILE A 50 0.33 14.32 20.50
C ILE A 50 1.45 15.17 21.09
N THR A 51 1.37 16.50 20.96
CA THR A 51 2.33 17.42 21.58
C THR A 51 2.36 17.26 23.10
N PHE A 52 1.19 17.14 23.74
CA PHE A 52 1.08 16.89 25.18
C PHE A 52 1.72 15.56 25.59
N VAL A 53 1.47 14.47 24.84
CA VAL A 53 2.06 13.15 25.12
C VAL A 53 3.59 13.17 24.91
N MET A 54 4.06 13.73 23.79
CA MET A 54 5.49 13.81 23.47
C MET A 54 6.27 14.68 24.46
N VAL A 55 5.74 15.86 24.81
CA VAL A 55 6.38 16.81 25.74
C VAL A 55 6.23 16.33 27.18
N GLY A 56 5.03 15.88 27.56
CA GLY A 56 4.69 15.50 28.93
C GLY A 56 5.42 14.25 29.43
N LEU A 57 5.63 13.26 28.55
CA LEU A 57 6.39 12.05 28.91
C LEU A 57 7.90 12.22 28.72
N GLY A 58 8.32 13.16 27.88
CA GLY A 58 9.73 13.44 27.61
C GLY A 58 10.54 12.17 27.29
N GLY A 59 11.61 11.93 28.05
CA GLY A 59 12.46 10.73 27.88
C GLY A 59 11.81 9.41 28.27
N PHE A 60 10.71 9.41 29.03
CA PHE A 60 10.01 8.19 29.46
C PHE A 60 9.09 7.60 28.39
N ARG A 61 8.86 8.32 27.28
CA ARG A 61 7.98 7.86 26.18
C ARG A 61 8.34 6.46 25.67
N GLY A 62 9.64 6.13 25.61
CA GLY A 62 10.11 4.81 25.16
C GLY A 62 9.69 3.70 26.12
N VAL A 63 9.80 3.92 27.43
CA VAL A 63 9.38 2.94 28.44
C VAL A 63 7.87 2.71 28.39
N VAL A 64 7.09 3.80 28.27
CA VAL A 64 5.63 3.71 28.12
C VAL A 64 5.26 2.96 26.85
N SER A 65 5.95 3.23 25.74
CA SER A 65 5.76 2.53 24.47
C SER A 65 5.97 1.02 24.63
N GLU A 66 7.07 0.58 25.23
CA GLU A 66 7.34 -0.84 25.48
C GLU A 66 6.26 -1.52 26.34
N VAL A 67 5.78 -0.84 27.40
CA VAL A 67 4.71 -1.36 28.26
C VAL A 67 3.40 -1.51 27.47
N LEU A 68 3.05 -0.52 26.65
CA LEU A 68 1.85 -0.59 25.82
C LEU A 68 1.98 -1.67 24.74
N TRP A 69 3.15 -1.84 24.13
CA TRP A 69 3.40 -2.93 23.18
C TRP A 69 3.28 -4.30 23.83
N PHE A 70 3.82 -4.49 25.04
CA PHE A 70 3.63 -5.74 25.78
C PHE A 70 2.15 -6.02 26.06
N ARG A 71 1.39 -5.00 26.47
CA ARG A 71 -0.06 -5.12 26.68
C ARG A 71 -0.79 -5.44 25.37
N ALA A 72 -0.42 -4.78 24.27
CA ALA A 72 -1.01 -5.00 22.95
C ALA A 72 -0.78 -6.46 22.49
N ASN A 73 0.45 -6.97 22.63
CA ASN A 73 0.79 -8.35 22.31
C ASN A 73 -0.07 -9.34 23.12
N ARG A 74 -0.23 -9.12 24.43
CA ARG A 74 -1.11 -9.97 25.27
C ARG A 74 -2.58 -9.93 24.85
N LEU A 75 -3.10 -8.75 24.48
CA LEU A 75 -4.47 -8.62 24.00
C LEU A 75 -4.65 -9.32 22.65
N GLN A 76 -3.66 -9.23 21.78
CA GLN A 76 -3.65 -9.92 20.48
C GLN A 76 -3.63 -11.45 20.66
N GLU A 77 -2.74 -11.98 21.51
CA GLU A 77 -2.69 -13.42 21.84
C GLU A 77 -4.02 -13.92 22.43
N ALA A 78 -4.71 -13.09 23.20
CA ALA A 78 -6.02 -13.40 23.78
C ALA A 78 -7.20 -13.16 22.83
N GLY A 79 -6.98 -12.68 21.59
CA GLY A 79 -8.04 -12.37 20.62
C GLY A 79 -8.93 -11.17 21.01
N ARG A 80 -8.50 -10.32 21.95
CA ARG A 80 -9.26 -9.16 22.48
C ARG A 80 -9.04 -7.91 21.62
N TYR A 81 -9.37 -7.99 20.33
CA TYR A 81 -9.04 -6.95 19.35
C TYR A 81 -9.76 -5.60 19.58
N PHE A 82 -10.97 -5.59 20.15
CA PHE A 82 -11.65 -4.34 20.48
C PHE A 82 -10.92 -3.52 21.54
N GLU A 83 -10.32 -4.19 22.52
CA GLU A 83 -9.50 -3.53 23.55
C GLU A 83 -8.13 -3.13 22.99
N LEU A 84 -7.61 -3.91 22.04
CA LEU A 84 -6.40 -3.55 21.30
C LEU A 84 -6.57 -2.21 20.58
N VAL A 85 -7.72 -1.98 19.92
CA VAL A 85 -8.01 -0.72 19.23
C VAL A 85 -8.00 0.48 20.18
N GLN A 86 -8.40 0.30 21.45
CA GLN A 86 -8.33 1.39 22.44
C GLN A 86 -6.89 1.81 22.78
N LEU A 87 -5.91 0.93 22.53
CA LEU A 87 -4.48 1.23 22.69
C LEU A 87 -3.83 1.75 21.42
N ALA A 88 -4.46 1.58 20.25
CA ALA A 88 -3.89 1.91 18.96
C ALA A 88 -3.45 3.38 18.89
N ASP A 89 -4.33 4.29 19.32
CA ASP A 89 -4.08 5.73 19.34
C ASP A 89 -2.82 6.05 20.16
N TRP A 90 -2.71 5.50 21.37
CA TRP A 90 -1.54 5.72 22.23
C TRP A 90 -0.26 5.20 21.61
N LEU A 91 -0.27 4.02 20.99
CA LEU A 91 0.90 3.46 20.31
C LEU A 91 1.39 4.38 19.18
N THR A 92 0.47 4.92 18.38
CA THR A 92 0.82 5.87 17.30
C THR A 92 1.19 7.26 17.81
N MET A 93 0.65 7.72 18.94
CA MET A 93 0.99 9.02 19.52
C MET A 93 2.35 9.03 20.23
N LEU A 94 2.80 7.88 20.78
CA LEU A 94 4.08 7.78 21.48
C LEU A 94 5.29 7.81 20.54
N ASP A 95 5.12 7.29 19.33
CA ASP A 95 6.10 7.42 18.25
C ASP A 95 5.42 7.53 16.88
N PRO A 96 4.98 8.74 16.48
CA PRO A 96 4.26 8.94 15.22
C PRO A 96 5.12 8.69 13.98
N HIS A 97 6.45 8.65 14.12
CA HIS A 97 7.36 8.33 13.02
C HIS A 97 7.71 6.84 12.91
N ALA A 98 7.18 6.00 13.82
CA ALA A 98 7.31 4.56 13.72
C ALA A 98 6.21 4.00 12.80
N SER A 99 6.48 3.93 11.50
CA SER A 99 5.57 3.38 10.47
C SER A 99 5.01 2.00 10.82
N GLU A 100 5.78 1.14 11.50
CA GLU A 100 5.35 -0.16 12.00
C GLU A 100 4.07 -0.09 12.85
N ALA A 101 3.96 0.92 13.72
CA ALA A 101 2.81 1.08 14.61
C ALA A 101 1.53 1.38 13.80
N TRP A 102 1.64 2.25 12.80
CA TRP A 102 0.54 2.58 11.89
C TRP A 102 0.08 1.36 11.10
N VAL A 103 1.02 0.62 10.51
CA VAL A 103 0.75 -0.64 9.79
C VAL A 103 0.07 -1.64 10.70
N TYR A 104 0.65 -1.89 11.87
CA TYR A 104 0.10 -2.83 12.85
C TYR A 104 -1.35 -2.50 13.24
N ASN A 105 -1.62 -1.25 13.59
CA ASN A 105 -2.96 -0.82 13.98
C ASN A 105 -3.95 -0.89 12.82
N ALA A 106 -3.55 -0.46 11.63
CA ALA A 106 -4.38 -0.53 10.44
C ALA A 106 -4.73 -1.98 10.06
N TRP A 107 -3.76 -2.89 10.18
CA TRP A 107 -3.97 -4.33 9.97
C TRP A 107 -4.95 -4.89 10.99
N ASN A 108 -4.83 -4.52 12.27
CA ASN A 108 -5.78 -4.96 13.28
C ASN A 108 -7.21 -4.49 12.99
N LEU A 109 -7.40 -3.25 12.56
CA LEU A 109 -8.71 -2.74 12.15
C LEU A 109 -9.25 -3.50 10.93
N ALA A 110 -8.47 -3.55 9.84
CA ALA A 110 -8.93 -4.06 8.57
C ALA A 110 -9.02 -5.58 8.52
N TYR A 111 -8.21 -6.33 9.27
CA TYR A 111 -8.17 -7.80 9.20
C TYR A 111 -8.70 -8.49 10.44
N ASN A 112 -8.35 -8.03 11.64
CA ASN A 112 -8.68 -8.77 12.87
C ASN A 112 -10.03 -8.36 13.45
N VAL A 113 -10.26 -7.06 13.60
CA VAL A 113 -11.54 -6.53 14.12
C VAL A 113 -12.65 -6.71 13.09
N SER A 114 -12.39 -6.40 11.81
CA SER A 114 -13.40 -6.49 10.77
C SER A 114 -14.06 -7.87 10.69
N VAL A 115 -13.28 -8.97 10.75
CA VAL A 115 -13.83 -10.33 10.62
C VAL A 115 -14.67 -10.75 11.82
N MET A 116 -14.54 -10.08 12.97
CA MET A 116 -15.42 -10.29 14.12
C MET A 116 -16.83 -9.70 13.92
N MET A 117 -17.01 -8.83 12.92
CA MET A 117 -18.32 -8.26 12.60
C MET A 117 -19.18 -9.27 11.87
N GLY A 118 -20.41 -9.44 12.35
CA GLY A 118 -21.42 -10.28 11.71
C GLY A 118 -22.02 -9.64 10.45
N ARG A 119 -22.21 -8.31 10.45
CA ARG A 119 -22.79 -7.59 9.31
C ARG A 119 -21.72 -7.14 8.32
N PRO A 120 -21.88 -7.36 7.00
CA PRO A 120 -20.93 -6.90 6.00
C PRO A 120 -20.67 -5.39 6.02
N GLU A 121 -21.68 -4.58 6.37
CA GLU A 121 -21.55 -3.12 6.42
C GLU A 121 -20.67 -2.67 7.61
N ASP A 122 -20.82 -3.29 8.76
CA ASP A 122 -19.97 -3.02 9.92
C ASP A 122 -18.54 -3.49 9.65
N ARG A 123 -18.38 -4.62 8.97
CA ARG A 123 -17.09 -5.10 8.51
C ARG A 123 -16.41 -4.08 7.57
N LEU A 124 -17.16 -3.57 6.58
CA LEU A 124 -16.69 -2.54 5.65
C LEU A 124 -16.19 -1.29 6.41
N ARG A 125 -16.91 -0.82 7.43
CA ARG A 125 -16.48 0.35 8.23
C ARG A 125 -15.10 0.16 8.85
N TRP A 126 -14.82 -1.02 9.43
CA TRP A 126 -13.51 -1.32 9.98
C TRP A 126 -12.40 -1.44 8.92
N VAL A 127 -12.71 -1.98 7.75
CA VAL A 127 -11.79 -2.00 6.60
C VAL A 127 -11.45 -0.58 6.16
N LEU A 128 -12.45 0.28 5.99
CA LEU A 128 -12.26 1.68 5.62
C LEU A 128 -11.49 2.45 6.70
N ASN A 129 -11.72 2.18 7.98
CA ASN A 129 -10.96 2.78 9.08
C ASN A 129 -9.48 2.38 9.03
N GLY A 130 -9.16 1.11 8.71
CA GLY A 130 -7.77 0.68 8.53
C GLY A 130 -7.09 1.37 7.34
N ILE A 131 -7.79 1.52 6.22
CA ILE A 131 -7.29 2.26 5.04
C ILE A 131 -7.08 3.73 5.40
N ALA A 132 -8.07 4.38 6.01
CA ALA A 132 -8.01 5.79 6.41
C ALA A 132 -6.87 6.04 7.42
N LEU A 133 -6.64 5.13 8.37
CA LEU A 133 -5.55 5.27 9.33
C LEU A 133 -4.18 5.36 8.64
N LEU A 134 -3.90 4.50 7.66
CA LEU A 134 -2.65 4.59 6.90
C LEU A 134 -2.60 5.82 6.00
N ARG A 135 -3.69 6.05 5.27
CA ARG A 135 -3.78 7.07 4.21
C ARG A 135 -3.76 8.50 4.77
N ASP A 136 -4.50 8.75 5.83
CA ASP A 136 -4.77 10.09 6.35
C ASP A 136 -3.83 10.46 7.49
N GLU A 137 -3.45 9.51 8.35
CA GLU A 137 -2.63 9.75 9.53
C GLU A 137 -1.20 9.21 9.35
N GLY A 138 -1.04 7.94 8.98
CA GLY A 138 0.27 7.32 8.80
C GLY A 138 1.15 8.05 7.79
N LEU A 139 0.60 8.33 6.60
CA LEU A 139 1.29 9.11 5.55
C LEU A 139 1.48 10.58 5.92
N ARG A 140 0.66 11.16 6.80
CA ARG A 140 0.87 12.54 7.27
C ARG A 140 2.17 12.66 8.06
N PHE A 141 2.46 11.69 8.92
CA PHE A 141 3.70 11.68 9.72
C PHE A 141 4.89 11.07 8.97
N ASN A 142 4.64 10.19 8.01
CA ASN A 142 5.68 9.44 7.29
C ASN A 142 5.49 9.52 5.76
N PRO A 143 5.48 10.73 5.16
CA PRO A 143 5.07 10.91 3.77
C PRO A 143 6.02 10.29 2.75
N ARG A 144 7.27 9.98 3.14
CA ARG A 144 8.29 9.37 2.29
C ARG A 144 8.59 7.92 2.65
N ASP A 145 7.78 7.28 3.50
CA ASP A 145 7.95 5.86 3.78
C ASP A 145 7.22 5.00 2.74
N ALA A 146 7.99 4.44 1.81
CA ALA A 146 7.51 3.55 0.76
C ALA A 146 6.70 2.35 1.30
N ARG A 147 6.99 1.87 2.51
CA ARG A 147 6.27 0.75 3.11
C ARG A 147 4.80 1.08 3.31
N LEU A 148 4.47 2.28 3.81
CA LEU A 148 3.06 2.65 4.06
C LEU A 148 2.22 2.63 2.78
N TYR A 149 2.79 3.14 1.69
CA TYR A 149 2.18 3.08 0.36
C TYR A 149 1.98 1.63 -0.13
N ARG A 150 2.97 0.77 0.09
CA ARG A 150 2.87 -0.66 -0.25
C ARG A 150 1.79 -1.37 0.58
N GLU A 151 1.67 -1.07 1.86
CA GLU A 151 0.63 -1.65 2.73
C GLU A 151 -0.77 -1.15 2.33
N LEU A 152 -0.91 0.13 1.97
CA LEU A 152 -2.15 0.65 1.35
C LEU A 152 -2.50 -0.11 0.08
N ALA A 153 -1.52 -0.31 -0.82
CA ALA A 153 -1.73 -1.09 -2.04
C ALA A 153 -2.16 -2.53 -1.74
N TRP A 154 -1.57 -3.15 -0.72
CA TRP A 154 -1.96 -4.48 -0.25
C TRP A 154 -3.40 -4.51 0.28
N PHE A 155 -3.84 -3.50 1.04
CA PHE A 155 -5.22 -3.44 1.54
C PHE A 155 -6.23 -3.39 0.39
N TYR A 156 -5.98 -2.56 -0.62
CA TYR A 156 -6.83 -2.53 -1.80
C TYR A 156 -6.80 -3.84 -2.57
N GLN A 157 -5.63 -4.38 -2.87
CA GLN A 157 -5.53 -5.62 -3.65
C GLN A 157 -6.12 -6.83 -2.91
N ASN A 158 -5.66 -7.09 -1.68
CA ASN A 158 -5.94 -8.31 -0.96
C ASN A 158 -7.23 -8.22 -0.12
N LYS A 159 -7.44 -7.14 0.64
CA LYS A 159 -8.62 -7.05 1.50
C LYS A 159 -9.87 -6.67 0.72
N VAL A 160 -9.77 -5.68 -0.18
CA VAL A 160 -10.92 -5.18 -0.97
C VAL A 160 -11.09 -5.97 -2.27
N GLY A 161 -9.98 -6.24 -2.98
CA GLY A 161 -9.99 -6.80 -4.33
C GLY A 161 -10.10 -8.32 -4.42
N ASP A 162 -9.62 -9.07 -3.44
CA ASP A 162 -9.65 -10.54 -3.43
C ASP A 162 -11.05 -11.09 -3.08
N VAL A 163 -11.18 -12.42 -3.03
CA VAL A 163 -12.41 -13.16 -2.69
C VAL A 163 -12.31 -13.89 -1.35
N LEU A 164 -11.19 -13.76 -0.64
CA LEU A 164 -10.92 -14.49 0.59
C LEU A 164 -11.83 -14.09 1.77
N ASP A 165 -12.33 -12.86 1.78
CA ASP A 165 -13.26 -12.38 2.80
C ASP A 165 -14.71 -12.56 2.34
N SER A 166 -15.57 -13.19 3.15
CA SER A 166 -16.98 -13.42 2.79
C SER A 166 -17.78 -12.13 2.49
N ALA A 167 -17.33 -10.97 2.97
CA ALA A 167 -17.94 -9.67 2.69
C ALA A 167 -17.31 -8.94 1.48
N HIS A 168 -16.41 -9.58 0.73
CA HIS A 168 -15.63 -8.91 -0.32
C HIS A 168 -16.49 -8.18 -1.37
N LEU A 169 -17.68 -8.71 -1.71
CA LEU A 169 -18.59 -8.07 -2.67
C LEU A 169 -19.10 -6.72 -2.14
N THR A 170 -19.32 -6.60 -0.82
CA THR A 170 -19.72 -5.36 -0.17
C THR A 170 -18.63 -4.30 -0.33
N TYR A 171 -17.36 -4.67 -0.16
CA TYR A 171 -16.24 -3.74 -0.31
C TYR A 171 -16.08 -3.26 -1.76
N LYS A 172 -16.13 -4.20 -2.71
CA LYS A 172 -16.03 -3.91 -4.15
C LYS A 172 -17.15 -2.98 -4.60
N THR A 173 -18.38 -3.27 -4.16
CA THR A 173 -19.56 -2.45 -4.48
C THR A 173 -19.44 -1.05 -3.86
N ALA A 174 -19.01 -0.94 -2.60
CA ALA A 174 -18.82 0.35 -1.94
C ALA A 174 -17.76 1.21 -2.63
N LEU A 175 -16.61 0.62 -3.00
CA LEU A 175 -15.57 1.32 -3.75
C LEU A 175 -16.07 1.75 -5.13
N ALA A 176 -16.73 0.85 -5.87
CA ALA A 176 -17.23 1.15 -7.20
C ALA A 176 -18.27 2.28 -7.18
N ARG A 177 -19.19 2.28 -6.19
CA ARG A 177 -20.16 3.37 -5.96
C ARG A 177 -19.47 4.69 -5.64
N GLN A 178 -18.47 4.66 -4.77
CA GLN A 178 -17.74 5.86 -4.36
C GLN A 178 -17.04 6.53 -5.55
N LEU A 179 -16.49 5.75 -6.47
CA LEU A 179 -15.76 6.26 -7.63
C LEU A 179 -16.64 6.48 -8.87
N ALA A 180 -17.83 5.89 -8.97
CA ALA A 180 -18.71 6.00 -10.13
C ALA A 180 -18.96 7.45 -10.62
N PRO A 181 -19.13 8.47 -9.75
CA PRO A 181 -19.32 9.84 -10.21
C PRO A 181 -18.05 10.50 -10.79
N CYS A 182 -16.87 9.95 -10.47
CA CYS A 182 -15.57 10.53 -10.80
C CYS A 182 -14.93 9.90 -12.05
N VAL A 183 -15.63 9.00 -12.74
CA VAL A 183 -15.10 8.23 -13.87
C VAL A 183 -15.99 8.33 -15.11
N ASN A 184 -15.39 8.10 -16.27
CA ASN A 184 -16.08 7.91 -17.54
C ASN A 184 -16.72 6.51 -17.61
N THR A 185 -17.52 6.25 -18.65
CA THR A 185 -18.19 4.94 -18.85
C THR A 185 -17.21 3.76 -18.90
N ASN A 186 -16.01 3.97 -19.44
CA ASN A 186 -14.94 2.97 -19.50
C ASN A 186 -14.13 2.84 -18.20
N GLY A 187 -14.47 3.59 -17.16
CA GLY A 187 -13.83 3.56 -15.85
C GLY A 187 -12.62 4.49 -15.67
N THR A 188 -12.15 5.16 -16.72
CA THR A 188 -11.04 6.13 -16.61
C THR A 188 -11.48 7.40 -15.89
N VAL A 189 -10.54 8.12 -15.30
CA VAL A 189 -10.82 9.32 -14.50
C VAL A 189 -11.48 10.40 -15.35
N HIS A 190 -12.55 10.99 -14.83
CA HIS A 190 -13.23 12.13 -15.45
C HIS A 190 -12.84 13.40 -14.71
N VAL A 191 -11.93 14.17 -15.29
CA VAL A 191 -11.31 15.33 -14.64
C VAL A 191 -12.22 16.57 -14.78
N THR A 192 -12.89 16.93 -13.69
CA THR A 192 -13.64 18.18 -13.52
C THR A 192 -13.25 18.83 -12.18
N PRO A 193 -13.49 20.14 -11.96
CA PRO A 193 -13.23 20.76 -10.66
C PRO A 193 -13.94 20.05 -9.50
N GLU A 194 -15.20 19.65 -9.70
CA GLU A 194 -15.98 18.90 -8.70
C GLU A 194 -15.38 17.51 -8.42
N ASN A 195 -14.98 16.78 -9.46
CA ASN A 195 -14.37 15.47 -9.27
C ASN A 195 -12.98 15.56 -8.63
N ARG A 196 -12.21 16.64 -8.88
CA ARG A 196 -10.94 16.88 -8.18
C ARG A 196 -11.16 17.04 -6.68
N GLU A 197 -12.19 17.76 -6.26
CA GLU A 197 -12.53 17.91 -4.84
C GLU A 197 -12.93 16.56 -4.21
N ARG A 198 -13.81 15.81 -4.89
CA ARG A 198 -14.24 14.47 -4.45
C ARG A 198 -13.07 13.50 -4.32
N LEU A 199 -12.18 13.46 -5.30
CA LEU A 199 -10.98 12.61 -5.29
C LEU A 199 -9.98 13.06 -4.20
N SER A 200 -9.81 14.36 -4.01
CA SER A 200 -8.94 14.92 -2.96
C SER A 200 -9.39 14.51 -1.56
N ALA A 201 -10.70 14.47 -1.31
CA ALA A 201 -11.27 13.94 -0.05
C ALA A 201 -10.94 12.45 0.19
N LEU A 202 -10.60 11.71 -0.87
CA LEU A 202 -10.12 10.32 -0.81
C LEU A 202 -8.59 10.21 -0.84
N ARG A 203 -7.88 11.34 -0.80
CA ARG A 203 -6.43 11.48 -1.01
C ARG A 203 -5.96 10.94 -2.37
N LEU A 204 -6.82 11.00 -3.38
CA LEU A 204 -6.50 10.68 -4.75
C LEU A 204 -6.26 11.98 -5.53
N ASP A 205 -5.11 12.08 -6.17
CA ASP A 205 -4.74 13.18 -7.04
C ASP A 205 -5.15 12.82 -8.48
N ALA A 206 -6.05 13.62 -9.06
CA ALA A 206 -6.57 13.40 -10.41
C ALA A 206 -5.48 13.47 -11.49
N ASP A 207 -4.48 14.34 -11.35
CA ASP A 207 -3.38 14.45 -12.32
C ASP A 207 -2.47 13.23 -12.26
N ARG A 208 -2.25 12.70 -11.05
CA ARG A 208 -1.54 11.42 -10.86
C ARG A 208 -2.32 10.23 -11.43
N MET A 209 -3.64 10.23 -11.29
CA MET A 209 -4.50 9.21 -11.93
C MET A 209 -4.37 9.26 -13.46
N VAL A 210 -4.44 10.46 -14.06
CA VAL A 210 -4.22 10.65 -15.50
C VAL A 210 -2.82 10.18 -15.93
N ALA A 211 -1.77 10.52 -15.16
CA ALA A 211 -0.41 10.08 -15.47
C ALA A 211 -0.25 8.56 -15.45
N LEU A 212 -0.96 7.86 -14.54
CA LEU A 212 -0.97 6.40 -14.50
C LEU A 212 -1.71 5.80 -15.69
N GLU A 213 -2.82 6.41 -16.12
CA GLU A 213 -3.54 6.00 -17.32
C GLU A 213 -2.71 6.19 -18.59
N GLN A 214 -1.96 7.29 -18.69
CA GLN A 214 -1.03 7.52 -19.79
C GLN A 214 0.12 6.51 -19.79
N ARG A 215 0.60 6.11 -18.61
CA ARG A 215 1.72 5.18 -18.46
C ARG A 215 1.33 3.73 -18.72
N PHE A 216 0.18 3.30 -18.20
CA PHE A 216 -0.19 1.89 -18.19
C PHE A 216 -1.36 1.54 -19.11
N GLY A 217 -2.10 2.53 -19.62
CA GLY A 217 -3.35 2.33 -20.33
C GLY A 217 -4.58 2.63 -19.44
N PRO A 218 -5.80 2.54 -19.99
CA PRO A 218 -7.02 2.95 -19.30
C PRO A 218 -7.27 2.09 -18.06
N LEU A 219 -7.15 2.69 -16.87
CA LEU A 219 -7.44 2.02 -15.59
C LEU A 219 -8.91 2.26 -15.20
N ASP A 220 -9.61 1.20 -14.79
CA ASP A 220 -10.96 1.33 -14.26
C ASP A 220 -10.89 1.65 -12.75
N TRP A 221 -11.03 2.92 -12.37
CA TRP A 221 -10.89 3.37 -10.98
C TRP A 221 -11.97 2.86 -10.03
N ARG A 222 -13.02 2.21 -10.54
CA ARG A 222 -14.02 1.54 -9.71
C ARG A 222 -13.50 0.22 -9.12
N LEU A 223 -12.38 -0.31 -9.64
CA LEU A 223 -11.78 -1.57 -9.21
C LEU A 223 -10.61 -1.36 -8.26
N ALA A 224 -10.50 -2.24 -7.26
CA ALA A 224 -9.48 -2.14 -6.21
C ALA A 224 -8.05 -2.27 -6.74
N ASN A 225 -7.82 -3.01 -7.83
CA ASN A 225 -6.48 -3.12 -8.44
C ASN A 225 -5.94 -1.76 -8.93
N SER A 226 -6.80 -0.88 -9.44
CA SER A 226 -6.40 0.47 -9.87
C SER A 226 -5.90 1.32 -8.69
N HIS A 227 -6.56 1.21 -7.53
CA HIS A 227 -6.12 1.85 -6.29
C HIS A 227 -4.82 1.25 -5.77
N ALA A 228 -4.67 -0.07 -5.85
CA ALA A 228 -3.41 -0.73 -5.49
C ALA A 228 -2.24 -0.24 -6.36
N ILE A 229 -2.45 -0.10 -7.67
CA ILE A 229 -1.46 0.47 -8.61
C ILE A 229 -1.13 1.91 -8.22
N TYR A 230 -2.13 2.74 -7.93
CA TYR A 230 -1.94 4.14 -7.55
C TYR A 230 -1.02 4.29 -6.33
N TRP A 231 -1.36 3.62 -5.22
CA TRP A 231 -0.59 3.74 -3.99
C TRP A 231 0.80 3.12 -4.15
N ALA A 232 0.91 1.94 -4.77
CA ALA A 232 2.20 1.30 -4.98
C ALA A 232 3.13 2.11 -5.90
N ALA A 233 2.59 2.72 -6.96
CA ALA A 233 3.37 3.55 -7.88
C ALA A 233 3.88 4.81 -7.19
N GLN A 234 3.09 5.43 -6.32
CA GLN A 234 3.53 6.55 -5.49
C GLN A 234 4.62 6.14 -4.49
N GLY A 235 4.44 5.02 -3.79
CA GLY A 235 5.46 4.50 -2.86
C GLY A 235 6.80 4.20 -3.53
N LEU A 236 6.77 3.78 -4.80
CA LEU A 236 7.96 3.45 -5.58
C LEU A 236 8.89 4.67 -5.81
N GLU A 237 8.37 5.91 -5.73
CA GLU A 237 9.16 7.15 -5.81
C GLU A 237 10.12 7.28 -4.62
N PHE A 238 9.76 6.72 -3.47
CA PHE A 238 10.56 6.77 -2.23
C PHE A 238 11.32 5.46 -1.94
N ALA A 239 10.99 4.38 -2.66
CA ALA A 239 11.48 3.05 -2.34
C ALA A 239 12.96 2.85 -2.75
N THR A 240 13.77 2.40 -1.78
CA THR A 240 15.19 2.09 -1.95
C THR A 240 15.50 0.66 -1.51
N GLY A 241 16.67 0.13 -1.88
CA GLY A 241 17.15 -1.19 -1.44
C GLY A 241 16.14 -2.33 -1.66
N HIS A 242 15.91 -3.13 -0.62
CA HIS A 242 14.96 -4.24 -0.64
C HIS A 242 13.51 -3.78 -0.84
N GLU A 243 13.13 -2.66 -0.22
CA GLU A 243 11.78 -2.12 -0.30
C GLU A 243 11.43 -1.73 -1.75
N ARG A 244 12.41 -1.34 -2.57
CA ARG A 244 12.20 -1.08 -3.99
C ARG A 244 11.62 -2.29 -4.72
N LEU A 245 12.15 -3.49 -4.52
CA LEU A 245 11.61 -4.70 -5.15
C LEU A 245 10.19 -5.03 -4.64
N MET A 246 9.96 -4.88 -3.34
CA MET A 246 8.63 -5.11 -2.74
C MET A 246 7.58 -4.11 -3.26
N SER A 247 7.95 -2.84 -3.37
CA SER A 247 7.09 -1.79 -3.96
C SER A 247 6.82 -2.04 -5.45
N ARG A 248 7.82 -2.47 -6.23
CA ARG A 248 7.60 -2.87 -7.64
C ARG A 248 6.64 -4.05 -7.76
N ARG A 249 6.74 -5.02 -6.85
CA ARG A 249 5.80 -6.15 -6.76
C ARG A 249 4.37 -5.69 -6.50
N ALA A 250 4.20 -4.72 -5.60
CA ALA A 250 2.90 -4.13 -5.34
C ALA A 250 2.32 -3.36 -6.55
N VAL A 251 3.14 -2.97 -7.54
CA VAL A 251 2.67 -2.42 -8.82
C VAL A 251 2.34 -3.52 -9.84
N TYR A 252 3.26 -4.46 -10.09
CA TYR A 252 3.05 -5.42 -11.18
C TYR A 252 1.98 -6.48 -10.87
N GLN A 253 1.77 -6.84 -9.60
CA GLN A 253 0.75 -7.83 -9.25
C GLN A 253 -0.66 -7.35 -9.61
N PRO A 254 -1.12 -6.16 -9.18
CA PRO A 254 -2.43 -5.67 -9.58
C PRO A 254 -2.52 -5.32 -11.07
N LEU A 255 -1.41 -4.96 -11.73
CA LEU A 255 -1.37 -4.83 -13.19
C LEU A 255 -1.68 -6.17 -13.89
N ILE A 256 -0.99 -7.25 -13.51
CA ILE A 256 -1.25 -8.61 -14.05
C ILE A 256 -2.72 -9.00 -13.85
N LEU A 257 -3.27 -8.77 -12.65
CA LEU A 257 -4.68 -9.04 -12.39
C LEU A 257 -5.58 -8.20 -13.30
N SER A 258 -5.29 -6.91 -13.44
CA SER A 258 -6.08 -5.99 -14.26
C SER A 258 -6.07 -6.35 -15.75
N VAL A 259 -5.02 -6.99 -16.27
CA VAL A 259 -5.05 -7.56 -17.63
C VAL A 259 -6.17 -8.60 -17.75
N ALA A 260 -6.34 -9.46 -16.74
CA ALA A 260 -7.36 -10.50 -16.74
C ALA A 260 -8.76 -10.02 -16.30
N ASN A 261 -8.86 -9.02 -15.41
CA ASN A 261 -10.12 -8.61 -14.78
C ASN A 261 -10.26 -7.10 -14.48
N GLY A 262 -9.56 -6.25 -15.24
CA GLY A 262 -9.44 -4.81 -14.98
C GLY A 262 -10.51 -3.90 -15.60
N ARG A 263 -11.65 -4.44 -16.05
CA ARG A 263 -12.82 -3.65 -16.46
C ARG A 263 -14.05 -4.07 -15.70
N LEU A 264 -14.83 -3.12 -15.22
CA LEU A 264 -16.13 -3.36 -14.60
C LEU A 264 -17.24 -3.20 -15.64
N ALA A 265 -18.11 -4.22 -15.74
CA ALA A 265 -19.27 -4.21 -16.62
C ALA A 265 -20.53 -4.66 -15.85
N GLY A 266 -21.68 -4.09 -16.21
CA GLY A 266 -22.96 -4.37 -15.57
C GLY A 266 -23.41 -3.28 -14.59
N ASP A 267 -24.41 -3.60 -13.78
CA ASP A 267 -25.06 -2.66 -12.87
C ASP A 267 -24.60 -2.89 -11.43
N ILE A 268 -23.94 -1.88 -10.86
CA ILE A 268 -23.43 -1.89 -9.49
C ILE A 268 -24.59 -1.84 -8.48
N GLU A 269 -25.65 -1.07 -8.77
CA GLU A 269 -26.77 -0.88 -7.87
C GLU A 269 -27.65 -2.12 -7.77
N ALA A 270 -27.89 -2.78 -8.91
CA ALA A 270 -28.59 -4.06 -8.95
C ALA A 270 -27.73 -5.24 -8.46
N GLN A 271 -26.46 -5.02 -8.07
CA GLN A 271 -25.47 -6.07 -7.77
C GLN A 271 -25.31 -7.09 -8.92
N GLN A 272 -25.56 -6.67 -10.16
CA GLN A 272 -25.45 -7.48 -11.38
C GLN A 272 -24.26 -7.01 -12.20
N TRP A 273 -23.06 -7.17 -11.63
CA TRP A 273 -21.81 -6.75 -12.25
C TRP A 273 -20.84 -7.91 -12.39
N LYS A 274 -19.93 -7.79 -13.35
CA LYS A 274 -18.82 -8.70 -13.57
C LYS A 274 -17.57 -7.92 -13.96
N THR A 275 -16.42 -8.52 -13.69
CA THR A 275 -15.16 -8.03 -14.24
C THR A 275 -14.87 -8.66 -15.60
N ALA A 276 -14.21 -7.93 -16.47
CA ALA A 276 -13.74 -8.39 -17.77
C ALA A 276 -12.25 -8.05 -17.97
N PRO A 277 -11.55 -8.74 -18.89
CA PRO A 277 -10.16 -8.43 -19.23
C PRO A 277 -9.95 -6.99 -19.68
N ASN A 278 -8.79 -6.42 -19.35
CA ASN A 278 -8.32 -5.14 -19.85
C ASN A 278 -7.00 -5.33 -20.62
N LEU A 279 -7.13 -5.80 -21.87
CA LEU A 279 -5.99 -6.17 -22.69
C LEU A 279 -5.10 -4.97 -23.08
N ASP A 280 -5.59 -3.73 -22.95
CA ASP A 280 -4.78 -2.52 -23.19
C ASP A 280 -3.63 -2.36 -22.19
N LEU A 281 -3.74 -3.02 -21.03
CA LEU A 281 -2.70 -3.02 -20.01
C LEU A 281 -1.61 -4.07 -20.28
N ALA A 282 -1.78 -4.96 -21.27
CA ALA A 282 -0.91 -6.13 -21.45
C ALA A 282 0.53 -5.74 -21.79
N LEU A 283 0.72 -4.85 -22.76
CA LEU A 283 2.03 -4.38 -23.18
C LEU A 283 2.73 -3.55 -22.08
N PRO A 284 2.10 -2.52 -21.48
CA PRO A 284 2.74 -1.77 -20.39
C PRO A 284 3.07 -2.63 -19.16
N THR A 285 2.24 -3.65 -18.88
CA THR A 285 2.53 -4.62 -17.81
C THR A 285 3.76 -5.48 -18.14
N ALA A 286 3.88 -5.93 -19.39
CA ALA A 286 5.06 -6.67 -19.85
C ALA A 286 6.33 -5.81 -19.74
N GLU A 287 6.29 -4.57 -20.21
CA GLU A 287 7.41 -3.63 -20.13
C GLU A 287 7.83 -3.39 -18.68
N PHE A 288 6.87 -3.18 -17.77
CA PHE A 288 7.16 -2.99 -16.36
C PHE A 288 7.77 -4.25 -15.71
N LEU A 289 7.30 -5.44 -16.07
CA LEU A 289 7.87 -6.71 -15.61
C LEU A 289 9.28 -6.95 -16.16
N MET A 290 9.52 -6.63 -17.44
CA MET A 290 10.83 -6.72 -18.06
C MET A 290 11.83 -5.74 -17.42
N ASP A 291 11.42 -4.50 -17.15
CA ASP A 291 12.22 -3.53 -16.42
C ASP A 291 12.50 -3.99 -14.98
N THR A 292 11.50 -4.56 -14.30
CA THR A 292 11.68 -5.11 -12.96
C THR A 292 12.68 -6.28 -12.97
N TYR A 293 12.58 -7.18 -13.95
CA TYR A 293 13.54 -8.29 -14.12
C TYR A 293 14.96 -7.79 -14.40
N ARG A 294 15.12 -6.77 -15.24
CA ARG A 294 16.43 -6.17 -15.54
C ARG A 294 17.10 -5.59 -14.30
N ASN A 295 16.33 -4.89 -13.46
CA ASN A 295 16.84 -4.26 -12.25
C ASN A 295 16.99 -5.23 -11.06
N HIS A 296 16.22 -6.33 -11.04
CA HIS A 296 16.20 -7.31 -9.96
C HIS A 296 16.14 -8.76 -10.51
N PRO A 297 17.21 -9.22 -11.19
CA PRO A 297 17.21 -10.53 -11.83
C PRO A 297 17.17 -11.66 -10.80
N SER A 298 16.17 -12.53 -10.91
CA SER A 298 16.05 -13.75 -10.11
C SER A 298 15.30 -14.84 -10.87
N ALA A 299 15.44 -16.10 -10.46
CA ALA A 299 14.68 -17.21 -11.04
C ALA A 299 13.17 -17.00 -10.90
N THR A 300 12.73 -16.52 -9.73
CA THR A 300 11.32 -16.18 -9.48
C THR A 300 10.83 -15.09 -10.41
N MET A 301 11.62 -14.02 -10.61
CA MET A 301 11.18 -12.93 -11.49
C MET A 301 11.15 -13.34 -12.96
N LYS A 302 12.15 -14.10 -13.41
CA LYS A 302 12.16 -14.74 -14.73
C LYS A 302 10.92 -15.61 -14.96
N MET A 303 10.53 -16.39 -13.96
CA MET A 303 9.34 -17.26 -14.01
C MET A 303 8.05 -16.45 -14.11
N VAL A 304 7.86 -15.44 -13.27
CA VAL A 304 6.66 -14.59 -13.26
C VAL A 304 6.52 -13.86 -14.59
N THR A 305 7.57 -13.21 -15.08
CA THR A 305 7.56 -12.48 -16.36
C THR A 305 7.26 -13.42 -17.53
N ARG A 306 7.92 -14.59 -17.60
CA ARG A 306 7.66 -15.57 -18.64
C ARG A 306 6.22 -16.07 -18.63
N ARG A 307 5.68 -16.39 -17.44
CA ARG A 307 4.31 -16.87 -17.29
C ARG A 307 3.32 -15.81 -17.76
N PHE A 308 3.49 -14.56 -17.31
CA PHE A 308 2.64 -13.46 -17.75
C PHE A 308 2.67 -13.31 -19.28
N LEU A 309 3.87 -13.22 -19.88
CA LEU A 309 4.02 -13.05 -21.32
C LEU A 309 3.33 -14.19 -22.10
N SER A 310 3.54 -15.46 -21.70
CA SER A 310 2.89 -16.58 -22.39
C SER A 310 1.36 -16.51 -22.36
N HIS A 311 0.76 -16.21 -21.21
CA HIS A 311 -0.70 -16.07 -21.10
C HIS A 311 -1.22 -14.85 -21.85
N ALA A 312 -0.56 -13.69 -21.72
CA ALA A 312 -0.97 -12.47 -22.40
C ALA A 312 -0.86 -12.57 -23.93
N ILE A 313 0.16 -13.26 -24.47
CA ILE A 313 0.28 -13.54 -25.91
C ILE A 313 -0.94 -14.35 -26.39
N TYR A 314 -1.30 -15.41 -25.66
CA TYR A 314 -2.46 -16.24 -26.00
C TYR A 314 -3.77 -15.43 -25.95
N ASP A 315 -3.97 -14.63 -24.90
CA ASP A 315 -5.17 -13.82 -24.74
C ASP A 315 -5.30 -12.74 -25.84
N LEU A 316 -4.20 -12.08 -26.20
CA LEU A 316 -4.17 -11.10 -27.30
C LEU A 316 -4.45 -11.77 -28.66
N HIS A 317 -3.82 -12.91 -28.94
CA HIS A 317 -4.05 -13.69 -30.17
C HIS A 317 -5.51 -14.11 -30.31
N ARG A 318 -6.09 -14.70 -29.25
CA ARG A 318 -7.51 -15.10 -29.22
C ARG A 318 -8.47 -13.93 -29.48
N ASN A 319 -8.08 -12.72 -29.07
CA ASN A 319 -8.84 -11.49 -29.27
C ASN A 319 -8.46 -10.72 -30.55
N ARG A 320 -7.75 -11.36 -31.49
CA ARG A 320 -7.34 -10.79 -32.79
C ARG A 320 -6.44 -9.54 -32.69
N ARG A 321 -5.68 -9.39 -31.58
CA ARG A 321 -4.69 -8.33 -31.37
C ARG A 321 -3.28 -8.83 -31.71
N GLU A 322 -3.09 -9.23 -32.97
CA GLU A 322 -1.87 -9.92 -33.43
C GLU A 322 -0.61 -9.08 -33.26
N ASP A 323 -0.65 -7.79 -33.60
CA ASP A 323 0.54 -6.93 -33.53
C ASP A 323 1.07 -6.83 -32.10
N GLU A 324 0.18 -6.70 -31.12
CA GLU A 324 0.54 -6.65 -29.71
C GLU A 324 1.01 -8.01 -29.19
N ALA A 325 0.36 -9.10 -29.63
CA ALA A 325 0.82 -10.44 -29.31
C ALA A 325 2.24 -10.70 -29.80
N ARG A 326 2.58 -10.22 -31.03
CA ARG A 326 3.92 -10.30 -31.60
C ARG A 326 4.94 -9.44 -30.84
N GLN A 327 4.55 -8.27 -30.35
CA GLN A 327 5.39 -7.44 -29.47
C GLN A 327 5.70 -8.15 -28.15
N LEU A 328 4.69 -8.74 -27.50
CA LEU A 328 4.92 -9.52 -26.27
C LEU A 328 5.79 -10.75 -26.53
N PHE A 329 5.65 -11.39 -27.68
CA PHE A 329 6.50 -12.51 -28.07
C PHE A 329 7.97 -12.08 -28.23
N ALA A 330 8.24 -10.90 -28.78
CA ALA A 330 9.60 -10.35 -28.83
C ALA A 330 10.21 -10.21 -27.42
N HIS A 331 9.43 -9.71 -26.44
CA HIS A 331 9.87 -9.68 -25.04
C HIS A 331 10.11 -11.07 -24.45
N LEU A 332 9.28 -12.05 -24.79
CA LEU A 332 9.41 -13.43 -24.30
C LEU A 332 10.71 -14.07 -24.79
N VAL A 333 11.04 -13.88 -26.07
CA VAL A 333 12.26 -14.42 -26.69
C VAL A 333 13.51 -13.71 -26.16
N ALA A 334 13.39 -12.45 -25.76
CA ALA A 334 14.49 -11.70 -25.12
C ALA A 334 14.83 -12.20 -23.70
N LEU A 335 13.96 -12.97 -23.05
CA LEU A 335 14.28 -13.56 -21.74
C LEU A 335 15.30 -14.71 -21.90
N PRO A 336 16.30 -14.82 -21.00
CA PRO A 336 17.26 -15.92 -21.07
C PRO A 336 16.57 -17.29 -21.05
N SER A 337 16.91 -18.16 -22.00
CA SER A 337 16.39 -19.52 -22.09
C SER A 337 17.47 -20.53 -21.70
N GLU A 338 17.08 -21.55 -20.91
CA GLU A 338 17.94 -22.72 -20.64
C GLU A 338 17.82 -23.78 -21.75
N SER A 339 16.76 -23.70 -22.57
CA SER A 339 16.60 -24.53 -23.76
C SER A 339 17.45 -23.99 -24.90
N LYS A 340 18.15 -24.91 -25.60
CA LYS A 340 18.90 -24.62 -26.83
C LYS A 340 18.00 -24.15 -27.98
N ARG A 341 16.71 -24.49 -27.95
CA ARG A 341 15.71 -24.07 -28.95
C ARG A 341 14.76 -23.03 -28.33
N GLN A 342 14.66 -21.88 -28.97
CA GLN A 342 13.65 -20.88 -28.64
C GLN A 342 12.27 -21.34 -29.15
N PRO A 343 11.19 -21.14 -28.38
CA PRO A 343 9.85 -21.48 -28.82
C PRO A 343 9.43 -20.60 -30.01
N SER A 344 8.71 -21.14 -30.98
CA SER A 344 8.00 -20.33 -31.99
C SER A 344 6.77 -19.66 -31.38
N PHE A 345 6.19 -18.70 -32.09
CA PHE A 345 4.96 -18.02 -31.65
C PHE A 345 3.80 -19.02 -31.48
N GLU A 346 3.69 -19.93 -32.44
CA GLU A 346 2.69 -20.99 -32.50
C GLU A 346 2.90 -22.02 -31.38
N ASP A 347 4.15 -22.32 -31.01
CA ASP A 347 4.46 -23.18 -29.85
C ASP A 347 3.95 -22.57 -28.53
N VAL A 348 4.08 -21.25 -28.37
CA VAL A 348 3.62 -20.54 -27.17
C VAL A 348 2.09 -20.61 -27.06
N ILE A 349 1.38 -20.35 -28.15
CA ILE A 349 -0.09 -20.42 -28.21
C ILE A 349 -0.58 -21.82 -27.86
N LYS A 350 -0.07 -22.85 -28.55
CA LYS A 350 -0.48 -24.25 -28.34
C LYS A 350 -0.23 -24.72 -26.91
N LYS A 351 0.91 -24.35 -26.32
CA LYS A 351 1.26 -24.73 -24.96
C LYS A 351 0.31 -24.15 -23.90
N VAL A 352 -0.22 -22.96 -24.15
CA VAL A 352 -1.18 -22.31 -23.25
C VAL A 352 -2.56 -22.91 -23.45
N GLU A 353 -2.98 -23.14 -24.70
CA GLU A 353 -4.24 -23.79 -25.06
C GLU A 353 -4.40 -25.16 -24.38
N GLN A 354 -3.38 -26.02 -24.45
CA GLN A 354 -3.33 -27.34 -23.80
C GLN A 354 -3.44 -27.31 -22.26
N ARG A 355 -3.34 -26.14 -21.62
CA ARG A 355 -3.54 -26.01 -20.17
C ARG A 355 -4.96 -25.59 -19.78
N TYR A 356 -5.73 -25.10 -20.76
CA TYR A 356 -7.13 -24.72 -20.58
C TYR A 356 -8.09 -25.84 -20.98
N GLU A 357 -7.62 -26.80 -21.80
CA GLU A 357 -8.19 -28.14 -21.98
C GLU A 357 -7.80 -29.06 -20.81
#